data_AF-A0A0F9FGV4-F1
#
_entry.id   AF-A0A0F9FGV4-F1
#
_cell.length_a   1.000
_cell.length_b   1.000
_cell.length_c   1.000
_cell.angle_alpha   90.00
_cell.angle_beta   90.00
_cell.angle_gamma   90.00
#
_symmetry.space_group_name_H-M   'P 1'
#
loop_
_entity.id
_entity.type
_entity.pdbx_description
1 polymer ?
#
loop_
_entity_poly.entity_id
_entity_poly.type
_entity_poly.pdbx_seq_one_letter_code
_entity_poly.pdbx_strand_id
1 'polypeptide(L)'
;MKSTGVFATADEIEQVKKAAQRAASTPVIAFSSKHALEKGGLSGEAWLSAKELCHKLALAHELPEIIGFYGMTNEGEFVES
;
A
#
# COMPACT_ATOMS: atom_id res chain seq x y z
N MET A 1 -3.87 -8.33 11.57
CA MET A 1 -3.63 -8.68 10.16
C MET A 1 -4.00 -10.13 9.96
N LYS A 2 -4.85 -10.43 8.98
CA LYS A 2 -5.28 -11.79 8.68
C LYS A 2 -4.57 -12.26 7.42
N SER A 3 -3.88 -13.40 7.52
CA SER A 3 -3.21 -14.08 6.41
C SER A 3 -4.25 -14.59 5.41
N THR A 4 -3.98 -14.37 4.12
CA THR A 4 -4.85 -14.81 3.04
C THR A 4 -4.40 -16.14 2.42
N GLY A 5 -3.14 -16.53 2.64
CA GLY A 5 -2.51 -17.69 1.99
C GLY A 5 -2.22 -17.46 0.50
N VAL A 6 -2.46 -16.25 -0.02
CA VAL A 6 -2.20 -15.87 -1.41
C VAL A 6 -0.92 -15.05 -1.48
N PHE A 7 -0.04 -15.44 -2.39
CA PHE A 7 1.29 -14.86 -2.54
C PHE A 7 1.39 -14.12 -3.87
N ALA A 8 1.92 -12.91 -3.80
CA ALA A 8 2.27 -12.12 -4.97
C ALA A 8 3.46 -12.75 -5.71
N THR A 9 3.54 -12.49 -7.02
CA THR A 9 4.69 -12.85 -7.84
C THR A 9 5.92 -12.00 -7.47
N ALA A 10 7.12 -12.48 -7.84
CA ALA A 10 8.36 -11.76 -7.54
C ALA A 10 8.37 -10.32 -8.10
N ASP A 11 7.84 -10.12 -9.30
CA ASP A 11 7.69 -8.80 -9.93
C ASP A 11 6.76 -7.89 -9.11
N GLU A 12 5.61 -8.40 -8.67
CA GLU A 12 4.64 -7.65 -7.87
C GLU A 12 5.20 -7.27 -6.50
N ILE A 13 5.94 -8.18 -5.86
CA ILE A 13 6.65 -7.90 -4.61
C ILE A 13 7.65 -6.75 -4.83
N GLU A 14 8.40 -6.78 -5.92
CA GLU A 14 9.36 -5.70 -6.24
C GLU A 14 8.64 -4.37 -6.49
N GLN A 15 7.50 -4.38 -7.18
CA GLN A 15 6.68 -3.19 -7.43
C GLN A 15 6.17 -2.56 -6.13
N VAL A 16 5.58 -3.36 -5.24
CA VAL A 16 5.07 -2.88 -3.95
C VAL A 16 6.23 -2.40 -3.08
N LYS A 17 7.37 -3.09 -3.08
CA LYS A 17 8.58 -2.67 -2.35
C LYS A 17 9.12 -1.34 -2.85
N LYS A 18 9.18 -1.12 -4.17
CA LYS A 18 9.57 0.17 -4.76
C LYS A 18 8.60 1.28 -4.37
N ALA A 19 7.29 1.01 -4.39
CA ALA A 19 6.28 1.98 -3.96
C ALA A 19 6.41 2.34 -2.48
N ALA A 20 6.60 1.34 -1.60
CA ALA A 20 6.81 1.54 -0.18
C ALA A 20 8.11 2.30 0.12
N GLN A 21 9.21 1.98 -0.58
CA GLN A 21 10.47 2.72 -0.45
C GLN A 21 10.31 4.17 -0.90
N ARG A 22 9.60 4.42 -2.00
CA ARG A 22 9.29 5.77 -2.46
C ARG A 22 8.49 6.53 -1.40
N ALA A 23 7.45 5.92 -0.84
CA ALA A 23 6.65 6.52 0.23
C ALA A 23 7.48 6.83 1.48
N ALA A 24 8.36 5.92 1.91
CA ALA A 24 9.26 6.11 3.04
C ALA A 24 10.29 7.23 2.81
N SER A 25 10.77 7.38 1.57
CA SER A 25 11.70 8.46 1.18
C SER A 25 11.01 9.79 0.91
N THR A 26 9.67 9.82 0.84
CA THR A 26 8.92 11.04 0.54
C THR A 26 8.87 11.91 1.80
N PRO A 27 9.43 13.13 1.75
CA PRO A 27 9.43 14.01 2.90
C PRO A 27 8.00 14.36 3.33
N VAL A 28 7.80 14.49 4.63
CA VAL A 28 6.55 14.98 5.20
C VAL A 28 6.45 16.48 4.91
N ILE A 29 5.98 16.82 3.72
CA ILE A 29 5.67 18.19 3.33
C ILE A 29 4.16 18.38 3.53
N ALA A 30 3.80 19.08 4.60
CA ALA A 30 2.44 19.59 4.78
C ALA A 30 2.30 20.88 3.96
N PHE A 31 1.57 20.82 2.85
CA PHE A 31 1.10 22.05 2.21
C PHE A 31 0.10 22.73 3.17
N SER A 32 0.03 24.06 3.18
CA SER A 32 -0.91 24.82 4.04
C SER A 32 -2.39 24.65 3.67
N SER A 33 -2.71 23.73 2.77
CA SER A 33 -4.06 23.37 2.41
C SER A 33 -4.64 22.40 3.45
N LYS A 34 -5.89 22.62 3.85
CA LYS A 34 -6.64 21.76 4.79
C LYS A 34 -6.56 20.27 4.40
N HIS A 35 -6.47 19.97 3.11
CA HIS A 35 -6.33 18.61 2.56
C HIS A 35 -5.01 17.93 2.94
N ALA A 36 -3.89 18.67 2.94
CA ALA A 36 -2.59 18.12 3.31
C ALA A 36 -2.46 17.90 4.83
N LEU A 37 -3.18 18.67 5.66
CA LEU A 37 -3.23 18.46 7.10
C LEU A 37 -4.05 17.21 7.48
N GLU A 38 -5.15 16.94 6.80
CA GLU A 38 -6.00 15.77 7.08
C GLU A 38 -5.43 14.45 6.52
N LYS A 39 -4.68 14.50 5.41
CA LYS A 39 -4.11 13.30 4.76
C LYS A 39 -2.63 13.04 5.03
N GLY A 40 -1.94 13.85 5.83
CA GLY A 40 -0.52 13.65 6.16
C GLY A 40 0.45 14.20 5.10
N GLY A 41 0.00 15.13 4.26
CA GLY A 41 0.79 15.78 3.22
C GLY A 41 1.24 14.83 2.12
N LEU A 42 2.31 15.21 1.42
CA LEU A 42 2.85 14.44 0.29
C LEU A 42 3.26 13.00 0.67
N SER A 43 3.73 12.81 1.91
CA SER A 43 4.09 11.49 2.43
C SER A 43 2.87 10.59 2.62
N GLY A 44 1.77 11.13 3.15
CA GLY A 44 0.53 10.37 3.33
C GLY A 44 -0.10 9.93 2.01
N GLU A 45 -0.07 10.78 0.98
CA GLU A 45 -0.51 10.40 -0.38
C GLU A 45 0.36 9.31 -1.00
N ALA A 46 1.68 9.34 -0.77
CA ALA A 46 2.58 8.30 -1.24
C ALA A 46 2.31 6.94 -0.57
N TRP A 47 2.04 6.94 0.74
CA TRP A 47 1.64 5.73 1.46
C TRP A 47 0.27 5.20 1.03
N LEU A 48 -0.70 6.08 0.78
CA LEU A 48 -2.01 5.69 0.26
C LEU A 48 -1.86 5.02 -1.12
N SER A 49 -1.05 5.61 -2.00
CA SER A 49 -0.78 5.05 -3.32
C SER A 49 -0.16 3.65 -3.25
N ALA A 50 0.76 3.41 -2.31
CA ALA A 50 1.36 2.09 -2.10
C ALA A 50 0.33 1.06 -1.58
N LYS A 51 -0.58 1.47 -0.68
CA LYS A 51 -1.67 0.62 -0.19
C LYS A 51 -2.69 0.29 -1.28
N GLU A 52 -3.05 1.27 -2.10
CA GLU A 52 -3.95 1.08 -3.25
C GLU A 52 -3.35 0.11 -4.27
N LEU A 53 -2.05 0.21 -4.56
CA LEU A 53 -1.34 -0.72 -5.43
C LEU A 53 -1.43 -2.15 -4.88
N CYS A 54 -1.08 -2.33 -3.61
CA CYS A 54 -1.14 -3.65 -2.97
C CYS A 54 -2.55 -4.24 -2.99
N HIS A 55 -3.57 -3.42 -2.72
CA HIS A 55 -4.97 -3.84 -2.76
C HIS A 55 -5.43 -4.24 -4.17
N LYS A 56 -5.07 -3.48 -5.21
CA LYS A 56 -5.39 -3.84 -6.60
C LYS A 56 -4.76 -5.17 -7.01
N LEU A 57 -3.52 -5.42 -6.60
CA LEU A 57 -2.84 -6.69 -6.86
C LEU A 57 -3.56 -7.83 -6.14
N ALA A 58 -3.90 -7.67 -4.86
CA ALA A 58 -4.66 -8.66 -4.12
C ALA A 58 -5.98 -9.04 -4.81
N LEU A 59 -6.75 -8.05 -5.28
CA LEU A 59 -7.99 -8.29 -6.04
C LEU A 59 -7.75 -8.98 -7.38
N ALA A 60 -6.62 -8.70 -8.06
CA ALA A 60 -6.23 -9.39 -9.29
C ALA A 60 -5.90 -10.87 -9.06
N HIS A 61 -5.50 -11.24 -7.84
CA HIS A 61 -5.33 -12.62 -7.37
C HIS A 61 -6.62 -13.22 -6.79
N GLU A 62 -7.79 -12.70 -7.17
CA GLU A 62 -9.12 -13.21 -6.80
C GLU A 62 -9.43 -13.14 -5.30
N LEU A 63 -8.69 -12.33 -4.53
CA LEU A 63 -9.08 -12.04 -3.14
C LEU A 63 -10.36 -11.21 -3.10
N PRO A 64 -11.24 -11.43 -2.11
CA PRO A 64 -12.49 -10.71 -2.00
C PRO A 64 -12.26 -9.22 -1.73
N GLU A 65 -13.22 -8.37 -2.10
CA GLU A 65 -13.17 -6.96 -1.71
C GLU A 65 -13.42 -6.82 -0.21
N ILE A 66 -12.61 -5.98 0.45
CA ILE A 66 -12.67 -5.73 1.90
C ILE A 66 -12.83 -4.25 2.19
N ILE A 67 -13.35 -3.93 3.37
CA ILE A 67 -13.36 -2.56 3.87
C ILE A 67 -11.94 -2.22 4.34
N GLY A 68 -11.22 -1.43 3.55
CA GLY A 68 -9.84 -1.04 3.83
C GLY A 68 -8.89 -1.34 2.68
N PHE A 69 -7.66 -1.74 2.98
CA PHE A 69 -6.65 -2.10 1.98
C PHE A 69 -5.95 -3.39 2.36
N TYR A 70 -5.55 -4.17 1.35
CA TYR A 70 -4.63 -5.27 1.60
C TYR A 70 -3.21 -4.71 1.81
N GLY A 71 -2.51 -5.29 2.78
CA GLY A 71 -1.07 -5.18 2.94
C GLY A 71 -0.34 -6.38 2.37
N MET A 72 0.99 -6.38 2.51
CA MET A 72 1.86 -7.47 2.06
C MET A 72 2.93 -7.74 3.11
N THR A 73 3.21 -9.01 3.40
CA THR A 73 4.31 -9.42 4.27
C THR A 73 5.65 -9.33 3.53
N ASN A 74 6.77 -9.43 4.27
CA ASN A 74 8.10 -9.45 3.66
C ASN A 74 8.33 -10.65 2.72
N GLU A 75 7.53 -11.70 2.88
CA GLU A 75 7.57 -12.92 2.06
C GLU A 75 6.64 -12.83 0.84
N GLY A 76 5.90 -11.73 0.69
CA GLY A 76 4.99 -11.49 -0.43
C GLY A 76 3.56 -11.99 -0.22
N GLU A 77 3.19 -12.41 0.99
CA GLU A 77 1.83 -12.83 1.31
C GLU A 77 0.90 -11.62 1.45
N PHE A 78 -0.26 -11.61 0.80
CA PHE A 78 -1.28 -10.59 1.04
C PHE A 78 -1.92 -10.78 2.42
N VAL A 79 -2.14 -9.67 3.13
CA VAL A 79 -2.77 -9.67 4.46
C VAL A 79 -3.84 -8.59 4.56
N GLU A 80 -4.94 -8.89 5.25
CA GLU A 80 -5.98 -7.89 5.54
C GLU A 80 -5.45 -6.88 6.59
N SER A 81 -5.46 -5.57 6.26
CA SER A 81 -4.94 -4.47 7.09
C SER A 81 -5.98 -3.42 7.43
#